data_AF-A0AA50DJA7-F1
#
_entry.id   AF-A0AA50DJA7-F1
#
_cell.length_a   1.000
_cell.length_b   1.000
_cell.length_c   1.000
_cell.angle_alpha   90.00
_cell.angle_beta   90.00
_cell.angle_gamma   90.00
#
_symmetry.space_group_name_H-M   'P 1'
#
loop_
_entity.id
_entity.type
_entity.pdbx_description
1 polymer ?
#
loop_
_entity_poly.entity_id
_entity_poly.type
_entity_poly.pdbx_seq_one_letter_code
_entity_poly.pdbx_strand_id
1 'polypeptide(L)' 'MGGLPIPVPSILDGLLVAGIEGGRKVYKDNIENLYYTWDSMHGEIEVFNKRGMHLGVVDPVTGIIIKPAVRGRKISKQN' A
#
# COMPACT_ATOMS: atom_id res chain seq x y z
N MET A 1 9.34 17.26 -9.81
CA MET A 1 8.52 17.35 -8.57
C MET A 1 8.75 16.09 -7.77
N GLY A 2 9.24 16.20 -6.54
CA GLY A 2 9.28 15.05 -5.62
C GLY A 2 7.86 14.75 -5.14
N GLY A 3 7.48 13.47 -5.05
CA GLY A 3 6.18 13.07 -4.52
C GLY A 3 6.05 13.39 -3.02
N LEU A 4 4.82 13.34 -2.51
CA LEU A 4 4.54 13.52 -1.08
C LEU A 4 5.30 12.49 -0.24
N PRO A 5 5.92 12.91 0.88
CA PRO A 5 6.58 11.99 1.79
C PRO A 5 5.54 11.16 2.55
N ILE A 6 5.95 9.95 2.96
CA ILE A 6 5.15 9.14 3.90
C ILE A 6 5.09 9.90 5.24
N PRO A 7 3.90 10.12 5.82
CA PRO A 7 3.78 10.82 7.10
C PRO A 7 4.41 10.01 8.24
N VAL A 8 4.79 10.70 9.32
CA VAL A 8 5.23 10.08 10.57
C VAL A 8 4.31 10.56 11.68
N PRO A 9 3.53 9.66 12.32
CA PRO A 9 3.50 8.21 12.11
C PRO A 9 2.75 7.79 10.83
N SER A 10 3.04 6.59 10.34
CA SER A 10 2.26 5.88 9.32
C SER A 10 2.01 4.43 9.70
N ILE A 11 0.91 3.86 9.20
CA ILE A 11 0.64 2.42 9.30
C ILE A 11 1.75 1.56 8.67
N LEU A 12 2.58 2.12 7.78
CA LEU A 12 3.69 1.42 7.14
C LEU A 12 4.91 1.24 8.05
N ASP A 13 5.03 2.05 9.11
CA ASP A 13 6.26 2.11 9.93
C ASP A 13 6.60 0.76 10.60
N GLY A 14 5.58 -0.06 10.87
CA GLY A 14 5.73 -1.40 11.47
C GLY A 14 5.75 -2.55 10.48
N LEU A 15 5.60 -2.30 9.17
CA LEU A 15 5.46 -3.34 8.17
C LEU A 15 6.79 -3.73 7.53
N LEU A 16 6.92 -5.00 7.17
CA LEU A 16 8.10 -5.48 6.46
C LEU A 16 8.03 -5.11 4.98
N VAL A 17 9.15 -4.75 4.38
CA VAL A 17 9.24 -4.59 2.93
C VAL A 17 9.33 -5.98 2.29
N ALA A 18 8.31 -6.36 1.53
CA ALA A 18 8.26 -7.62 0.79
C ALA A 18 8.91 -7.52 -0.60
N GLY A 19 8.97 -6.33 -1.19
CA GLY A 19 9.52 -6.15 -2.53
C GLY A 19 9.50 -4.71 -3.02
N ILE A 20 9.82 -4.55 -4.30
CA ILE A 20 9.75 -3.28 -5.02
C ILE A 20 9.01 -3.52 -6.33
N GLU A 21 8.01 -2.69 -6.62
CA GLU A 21 7.23 -2.76 -7.86
C GLU A 21 7.05 -1.36 -8.46
N GLY A 22 7.42 -1.19 -9.73
CA GLY A 22 7.35 0.12 -10.40
C GLY A 22 8.08 1.23 -9.65
N GLY A 23 9.19 0.91 -8.97
CA GLY A 23 9.97 1.83 -8.14
C GLY A 23 9.38 2.13 -6.75
N ARG A 24 8.25 1.52 -6.38
CA ARG A 24 7.62 1.68 -5.07
C ARG A 24 7.91 0.47 -4.19
N LYS A 25 8.21 0.70 -2.92
CA LYS A 25 8.27 -0.38 -1.93
C LYS A 25 6.87 -1.00 -1.78
N VAL A 26 6.84 -2.32 -1.71
CA VAL A 26 5.66 -3.09 -1.33
C VAL A 26 5.87 -3.55 0.10
N TYR A 27 5.00 -3.11 1.00
CA TYR A 27 5.01 -3.49 2.41
C TYR A 27 4.04 -4.65 2.62
N LYS A 28 4.33 -5.52 3.58
CA LYS A 28 3.52 -6.68 3.90
C LYS A 28 3.18 -6.68 5.38
N ASP A 29 1.89 -6.86 5.65
CA ASP A 29 1.41 -7.30 6.94
C ASP A 29 1.35 -8.83 6.96
N ASN A 30 2.13 -9.44 7.85
CA ASN A 30 2.18 -10.89 8.01
C ASN A 30 0.99 -11.46 8.80
N ILE A 31 0.26 -10.62 9.54
CA ILE A 31 -0.91 -11.04 10.31
C ILE A 31 -2.09 -11.22 9.36
N GLU A 32 -2.45 -10.17 8.62
CA GLU A 32 -3.61 -10.20 7.73
C GLU A 32 -3.29 -10.70 6.30
N ASN A 33 -2.00 -10.90 5.97
CA ASN A 33 -1.52 -11.23 4.62
C ASN A 33 -1.96 -10.19 3.57
N LEU A 34 -1.90 -8.93 3.97
CA LEU A 34 -2.14 -7.77 3.13
C LEU A 34 -0.84 -7.14 2.65
N TYR A 35 -0.93 -6.49 1.51
CA TYR A 35 0.18 -5.79 0.87
C TYR A 35 -0.19 -4.33 0.64
N TYR A 36 0.78 -3.45 0.78
CA TYR A 36 0.58 -2.01 0.75
C TYR A 36 1.62 -1.33 -0.12
N THR A 37 1.22 -0.29 -0.86
CA THR A 37 2.14 0.57 -1.61
C THR A 37 1.84 2.03 -1.31
N TRP A 38 2.89 2.87 -1.33
CA TRP A 38 2.75 4.31 -1.17
C TRP A 38 2.45 5.00 -2.51
N ASP A 39 1.30 5.66 -2.60
CA ASP A 39 1.01 6.59 -3.68
C ASP A 39 1.41 8.01 -3.29
N SER A 40 2.64 8.36 -3.64
CA SER A 40 3.20 9.69 -3.38
C SER A 40 2.58 10.82 -4.19
N MET A 41 1.75 10.52 -5.21
CA MET A 41 1.04 11.57 -5.95
C MET A 41 -0.16 12.08 -5.16
N HIS A 42 -0.83 11.21 -4.40
CA HIS A 42 -2.04 11.55 -3.67
C HIS A 42 -1.86 11.55 -2.15
N GLY A 43 -0.73 11.03 -1.65
CA GLY A 43 -0.46 10.97 -0.22
C GLY A 43 -1.26 9.88 0.47
N GLU A 44 -1.46 8.75 -0.20
CA GLU A 44 -2.34 7.67 0.26
C GLU A 44 -1.71 6.28 0.06
N ILE A 45 -2.31 5.27 0.68
CA ILE A 45 -1.80 3.89 0.60
C ILE A 45 -2.79 3.03 -0.17
N GLU A 46 -2.32 2.39 -1.23
CA GLU A 46 -3.09 1.34 -1.92
C GLU A 46 -2.92 0.00 -1.19
N VAL A 47 -4.02 -0.73 -1.00
CA VAL A 47 -4.06 -2.01 -0.30
C VAL A 47 -4.37 -3.15 -1.26
N PHE A 48 -3.70 -4.29 -1.11
CA PHE A 48 -3.85 -5.46 -1.95
C PHE A 48 -3.90 -6.75 -1.13
N ASN A 49 -4.61 -7.77 -1.65
CA ASN A 49 -4.58 -9.10 -1.06
C ASN A 49 -3.34 -9.91 -1.51
N LYS A 50 -3.16 -11.11 -0.96
CA LYS A 50 -2.09 -12.06 -1.34
C LYS A 50 -2.02 -12.49 -2.81
N ARG A 51 -3.08 -12.23 -3.59
CA ARG A 51 -3.10 -12.47 -5.05
C ARG A 51 -2.73 -11.22 -5.83
N GLY A 52 -2.37 -10.13 -5.16
CA GLY A 52 -2.06 -8.83 -5.74
C GLY A 52 -3.29 -8.04 -6.16
N MET A 53 -4.51 -8.45 -5.80
CA MET A 53 -5.73 -7.74 -6.19
C MET A 53 -5.96 -6.53 -5.30
N HIS A 54 -6.25 -5.37 -5.89
CA HIS A 54 -6.51 -4.13 -5.16
C HIS A 54 -7.80 -4.22 -4.34
N LEU A 55 -7.72 -3.85 -3.06
CA LEU A 55 -8.81 -3.88 -2.09
C LEU A 55 -9.35 -2.49 -1.75
N GLY A 56 -8.60 -1.44 -2.09
CA GLY A 56 -8.99 -0.06 -1.80
C GLY A 56 -7.78 0.79 -1.48
N VAL A 57 -8.07 2.02 -1.07
CA VAL A 57 -7.08 2.97 -0.59
C VAL A 57 -7.38 3.31 0.86
N VAL A 58 -6.34 3.35 1.68
CA VAL A 58 -6.44 3.71 3.10
C VAL A 58 -5.69 5.00 3.41
N ASP A 59 -6.18 5.70 4.42
CA ASP A 59 -5.47 6.84 5.02
C ASP A 59 -4.16 6.37 5.67
N PRO A 60 -3.03 7.04 5.42
CA PRO A 60 -1.72 6.55 5.82
C PRO A 60 -1.46 6.58 7.32
N VAL A 61 -2.23 7.33 8.09
CA VAL A 61 -2.06 7.49 9.54
C VAL A 61 -3.01 6.57 10.30
N THR A 62 -4.26 6.50 9.86
CA THR A 62 -5.35 5.79 10.57
C THR A 62 -5.61 4.38 10.03
N GLY A 63 -5.23 4.09 8.77
CA GLY A 63 -5.54 2.82 8.11
C GLY A 63 -7.00 2.67 7.69
N ILE A 64 -7.84 3.71 7.85
CA ILE A 64 -9.24 3.67 7.45
C ILE A 64 -9.36 3.71 5.92
N ILE A 65 -10.25 2.90 5.36
CA ILE A 65 -10.55 2.91 3.91
C ILE A 65 -11.16 4.26 3.52
N ILE A 66 -10.51 4.97 2.60
CA ILE A 66 -10.94 6.26 2.06
C ILE A 66 -11.41 6.17 0.60
N LYS A 67 -11.00 5.13 -0.14
CA LYS A 67 -11.50 4.87 -1.50
C LYS A 67 -11.76 3.37 -1.71
N PRO A 68 -12.80 3.01 -2.50
CA PRO A 68 -13.14 1.63 -2.75
C PRO A 68 -12.11 0.93 -3.66
N ALA A 69 -12.21 -0.40 -3.73
CA ALA A 69 -11.43 -1.21 -4.65
C ALA A 69 -11.68 -0.82 -6.12
N VAL A 70 -10.61 -0.63 -6.90
CA VAL A 70 -10.68 -0.46 -8.35
C VAL A 70 -10.52 -1.82 -9.04
N ARG A 71 -11.56 -2.28 -9.73
CA ARG A 71 -11.54 -3.56 -10.46
C ARG A 71 -10.43 -3.56 -11.52
N GLY A 72 -9.62 -4.60 -11.52
CA GLY A 72 -8.51 -4.78 -12.48
C GLY A 72 -7.19 -4.13 -12.06
N ARG A 73 -7.19 -3.25 -11.05
CA ARG A 73 -5.95 -2.74 -10.44
C ARG A 73 -5.30 -3.87 -9.64
N LYS A 74 -4.01 -4.08 -9.88
CA LYS A 74 -3.24 -5.15 -9.26
C LYS A 74 -1.77 -4.77 -9.12
N ILE A 75 -1.13 -5.41 -8.15
CA ILE A 75 0.32 -5.57 -8.08
C ILE A 75 0.69 -6.99 -8.50
N SER A 76 1.94 -7.17 -8.89
CA SER A 76 2.53 -8.48 -9.10
C SER A 76 2.49 -9.26 -7.79
N LYS A 77 2.33 -10.58 -7.90
CA LYS A 77 2.38 -11.45 -6.72
C LYS A 77 3.76 -11.30 -6.09
N GLN A 78 3.78 -10.83 -4.85
CA GLN A 78 5.01 -10.78 -4.06
C GLN A 78 5.33 -12.20 -3.58
N ASN A 79 6.58 -12.63 -3.74
CA ASN A 79 7.07 -13.95 -3.30
C ASN A 79 7.37 -13.96 -1.81
#